data_AF-A0A6J4QWV6-F1
#
_entry.id   AF-A0A6J4QWV6-F1
#
_cell.length_a   1.000
_cell.length_b   1.000
_cell.length_c   1.000
_cell.angle_alpha   90.00
_cell.angle_beta   90.00
_cell.angle_gamma   90.00
#
_symmetry.space_group_name_H-M   'P 1'
#
loop_
_entity.id
_entity.type
_entity.pdbx_description
1 polymer ?
#
loop_
_entity_poly.entity_id
_entity_poly.type
_entity_poly.pdbx_seq_one_letter_code
_entity_poly.pdbx_strand_id
1 'polypeptide(L)' 'MSGPLRVTTLGEALVVMDPLSGGPLRHVNTFEKHLGGAEFNVAVGLSRLGHGVGLAGGLGDDEFGEEILA' A
#
# COMPACT_ATOMS: atom_id res chain seq x y z
N MET A 1 10.48 6.51 20.35
CA MET A 1 10.22 7.74 19.57
C MET A 1 11.05 7.63 18.30
N SER A 2 10.41 7.66 17.13
CA SER A 2 11.09 7.57 15.83
C SER A 2 12.05 8.74 15.67
N GLY A 3 13.29 8.47 15.25
CA GLY A 3 14.22 9.53 14.84
C GLY A 3 13.69 10.31 13.63
N PRO A 4 14.40 11.37 13.18
CA PRO A 4 13.95 12.15 12.03
C PRO A 4 13.76 11.26 10.79
N LEU A 5 12.66 11.46 10.06
CA LEU A 5 12.43 10.82 8.77
C LEU A 5 13.60 11.18 7.84
N ARG A 6 14.28 10.16 7.32
CA ARG A 6 15.42 10.33 6.41
C ARG A 6 14.96 10.31 4.96
N VAL A 7 13.81 9.69 4.69
CA VAL A 7 13.21 9.59 3.36
C VAL A 7 11.70 9.83 3.48
N THR A 8 11.16 10.65 2.60
CA THR A 8 9.72 10.80 2.43
C THR A 8 9.38 10.50 0.98
N THR A 9 8.41 9.64 0.79
CA THR A 9 7.80 9.37 -0.52
C THR A 9 6.48 10.12 -0.60
N LEU A 10 6.07 10.55 -1.80
CA LEU A 10 4.82 11.26 -2.04
C LEU A 10 4.08 10.53 -3.15
N GLY A 11 2.93 9.96 -2.84
CA GLY A 11 2.17 9.17 -3.80
C GLY A 11 0.95 8.51 -3.18
N GLU A 12 0.46 7.48 -3.85
CA GLU A 12 -0.76 6.77 -3.47
C GLU A 12 -0.42 5.37 -2.94
N ALA A 13 -1.09 5.00 -1.85
CA ALA A 13 -1.19 3.62 -1.42
C ALA A 13 -2.52 3.06 -1.95
N LEU A 14 -2.48 1.84 -2.47
CA LEU A 14 -3.62 1.21 -3.14
C LEU A 14 -3.89 -0.15 -2.53
N VAL A 15 -5.16 -0.52 -2.48
CA VAL A 15 -5.58 -1.91 -2.29
C VAL A 15 -5.61 -2.58 -3.66
N VAL A 16 -4.82 -3.64 -3.82
CA VAL A 16 -4.77 -4.47 -5.01
C VAL A 16 -5.69 -5.65 -4.80
N MET A 17 -6.66 -5.82 -5.71
CA MET A 17 -7.58 -6.96 -5.73
C MET A 17 -7.03 -8.01 -6.68
N ASP A 18 -6.23 -8.94 -6.16
CA ASP A 18 -5.61 -10.00 -6.97
C ASP A 18 -6.58 -11.17 -7.17
N PRO A 19 -6.80 -11.62 -8.42
CA PRO A 19 -7.74 -12.69 -8.70
C PRO A 19 -7.20 -14.05 -8.23
N LEU A 20 -8.02 -14.83 -7.51
CA LEU A 20 -7.63 -16.17 -7.07
C LEU A 20 -7.68 -17.23 -8.19
N SER A 21 -8.19 -16.86 -9.38
CA SER A 21 -8.24 -17.72 -10.56
C SER A 21 -7.83 -16.98 -11.82
N GLY A 22 -7.20 -17.70 -12.75
CA GLY A 22 -6.74 -17.15 -14.03
C GLY A 22 -7.87 -16.97 -15.05
N GLY A 23 -7.67 -16.04 -15.98
CA GLY A 23 -8.60 -15.73 -17.08
C GLY A 23 -9.04 -14.26 -17.09
N PRO A 24 -10.02 -13.89 -17.92
CA PRO A 24 -10.53 -12.51 -17.94
C PRO A 24 -11.18 -12.13 -16.59
N LEU A 25 -10.78 -10.99 -16.01
CA LEU A 25 -11.25 -10.52 -14.70
C LEU A 25 -12.78 -10.48 -14.55
N ARG A 26 -13.51 -10.17 -15.63
CA ARG A 26 -14.99 -10.17 -15.65
C ARG A 26 -15.65 -11.52 -15.33
N HIS A 27 -14.88 -12.61 -15.28
CA HIS A 27 -15.36 -13.95 -14.92
C HIS A 27 -14.83 -14.42 -13.55
N VAL A 28 -14.00 -13.62 -12.87
CA VAL A 28 -13.47 -13.93 -11.53
C VAL A 28 -14.46 -13.42 -10.49
N ASN A 29 -14.76 -14.26 -9.48
CA ASN A 29 -15.70 -13.92 -8.40
C ASN A 29 -15.01 -13.81 -7.02
N THR A 30 -13.74 -14.17 -6.92
CA THR A 30 -13.00 -14.17 -5.65
C THR A 30 -11.64 -13.53 -5.85
N PHE A 31 -11.32 -12.61 -4.95
CA PHE A 31 -10.09 -11.84 -4.94
C PHE A 31 -9.45 -11.92 -3.56
N GLU A 32 -8.12 -11.92 -3.53
CA GLU A 32 -7.35 -11.61 -2.34
C GLU A 32 -6.93 -10.14 -2.35
N LYS A 33 -6.88 -9.53 -1.17
CA LYS A 33 -6.43 -8.14 -1.01
C LYS A 33 -4.92 -8.12 -0.74
N HIS A 34 -4.21 -7.27 -1.45
CA HIS A 34 -2.85 -6.87 -1.12
C HIS A 34 -2.75 -5.34 -1.03
N LEU A 35 -1.70 -4.84 -0.39
CA LEU A 35 -1.35 -3.42 -0.43
C LEU A 35 -0.27 -3.18 -1.48
N GLY A 36 -0.39 -2.09 -2.21
CA GLY A 36 0.53 -1.70 -3.28
C GLY A 36 0.60 -0.19 -3.48
N GLY A 37 1.25 0.20 -4.57
CA GLY A 37 1.62 1.59 -4.87
C GLY A 37 3.13 1.71 -5.04
N ALA A 38 3.60 2.41 -6.07
CA ALA A 38 5.04 2.44 -6.38
C ALA A 38 5.84 3.07 -5.23
N GLU A 39 5.39 4.23 -4.76
CA GLU A 39 5.97 4.99 -3.66
C GLU A 39 5.79 4.27 -2.32
N PHE A 40 4.60 3.71 -2.10
CA PHE A 40 4.29 2.89 -0.93
C PHE A 40 5.22 1.68 -0.82
N ASN A 41 5.43 0.95 -1.91
CA ASN A 41 6.30 -0.22 -1.94
C ASN A 41 7.77 0.14 -1.66
N VAL A 42 8.26 1.28 -2.17
CA VAL A 42 9.59 1.80 -1.83
C VAL A 42 9.66 2.15 -0.34
N ALA A 43 8.63 2.81 0.19
CA ALA A 43 8.59 3.21 1.59
C ALA A 43 8.62 2.00 2.53
N VAL A 44 7.80 0.97 2.24
CA VAL A 44 7.77 -0.30 2.97
C VAL A 44 9.12 -1.02 2.87
N GLY A 45 9.73 -1.07 1.69
CA GLY A 45 11.04 -1.68 1.50
C GLY A 45 12.13 -1.02 2.35
N LEU A 46 12.22 0.31 2.33
CA LEU A 46 13.18 1.07 3.13
C LEU A 46 12.90 0.95 4.65
N SER A 47 11.63 0.94 5.04
CA SER A 47 11.22 0.72 6.44
C SER A 47 11.68 -0.65 6.94
N ARG A 48 11.48 -1.72 6.16
CA ARG A 48 11.95 -3.08 6.47
C ARG A 48 13.47 -3.19 6.61
N LEU A 49 14.22 -2.32 5.92
CA LEU A 49 15.69 -2.21 6.03
C LEU A 49 16.15 -1.35 7.22
N GLY A 50 15.23 -0.83 8.04
CA GLY A 50 15.54 -0.07 9.26
C GLY A 50 15.71 1.44 9.06
N HIS A 51 15.29 1.99 7.92
CA HIS A 51 15.33 3.43 7.68
C HIS A 51 14.05 4.12 8.20
N GLY A 52 14.21 5.30 8.80
CA GLY A 52 13.08 6.17 9.14
C GLY A 52 12.47 6.76 7.87
N VAL A 53 11.27 6.32 7.51
CA VAL A 53 10.61 6.63 6.23
C VAL A 53 9.17 7.06 6.47
N GLY A 54 8.69 8.02 5.69
CA GLY A 54 7.27 8.40 5.63
C GLY A 54 6.70 8.29 4.22
N LEU A 55 5.40 8.07 4.13
CA LEU A 55 4.60 8.28 2.93
C LEU A 55 3.68 9.48 3.18
N ALA A 56 3.68 10.43 2.25
CA ALA A 56 2.72 11.52 2.19
C ALA A 56 1.74 11.24 1.04
N GLY A 57 0.45 11.48 1.29
CA GLY A 57 -0.63 11.22 0.35
C GLY A 57 -1.99 11.52 0.99
N GLY A 58 -3.06 11.11 0.33
CA GLY A 58 -4.42 11.17 0.85
C GLY A 58 -5.08 9.80 0.79
N LEU A 59 -5.97 9.52 1.76
CA LEU A 59 -6.79 8.31 1.81
C LEU A 59 -8.26 8.72 1.88
N GLY A 60 -9.14 7.86 1.37
CA GLY A 60 -10.58 7.98 1.56
C GLY A 60 -10.98 7.69 3.01
N ASP A 61 -12.11 8.25 3.43
CA ASP A 61 -12.79 7.89 4.69
C ASP A 61 -13.66 6.64 4.44
N ASP A 62 -12.99 5.51 4.17
CA ASP A 62 -13.60 4.23 3.84
C ASP A 62 -12.75 3.06 4.33
N GLU A 63 -13.30 1.84 4.23
CA GLU A 63 -12.66 0.61 4.72
C GLU A 63 -11.34 0.28 4.00
N PHE A 64 -11.09 0.80 2.79
CA PHE A 64 -9.79 0.64 2.13
C PHE A 64 -8.77 1.64 2.66
N GLY A 65 -9.20 2.86 2.99
CA GLY A 65 -8.38 3.83 3.72
C GLY A 65 -7.94 3.29 5.09
N GLU A 66 -8.87 2.72 5.85
CA GLU A 66 -8.58 2.09 7.14
C GLU A 66 -7.65 0.87 7.00
N GLU A 67 -7.86 0.02 5.98
CA GLU A 67 -6.96 -1.11 5.69
C GLU A 67 -5.51 -0.65 5.43
N ILE A 68 -5.31 0.50 4.77
CA ILE A 68 -3.97 1.03 4.48
C ILE A 68 -3.30 1.61 5.74
N LEU A 69 -4.08 2.13 6.69
CA LEU A 69 -3.58 2.72 7.94
C LEU A 69 -3.29 1.69 9.04
N ALA A 70 -3.92 0.52 8.99
CA ALA A 70 -3.80 -0.56 9.96
C ALA A 70 -2.41 -1.22 9.99
#